data_AF-A0A7C4CKA6-F1
#
_entry.id   AF-A0A7C4CKA6-F1
#
_cell.length_a   1.000
_cell.length_b   1.000
_cell.length_c   1.000
_cell.angle_alpha   90.00
_cell.angle_beta   90.00
_cell.angle_gamma   90.00
#
_symmetry.space_group_name_H-M   'P 1'
#
loop_
_entity.id
_entity.type
_entity.pdbx_description
1 polymer ?
#
loop_
_entity_poly.entity_id
_entity_poly.type
_entity_poly.pdbx_seq_one_letter_code
_entity_poly.pdbx_strand_id
1 'polypeptide(L)'
;MVEVSFEQISPADFFYRNRDIAGFSNPSRSLYTSIRELVENSLDAAEISKIPPNIIIQLSAEGQTESEENAVYKLTIEDNGIGVDPEYIPRAFATVLFGSKYGYKQNRGTFGLGGTMALLYGQITTNKPATVISSRGGKEIHKFVLMIDIVKNEPRIFKHEVFKNERKWRGTIIEFYLEADYTGSKAKIIEYLKHTALANPHASLLFIDPRGRMYFFPRATDKVPEPPKESLPHPVGVDVEAMNRLLANSRQKDIISFLVSNFQRVGEKTARELVQLAGLSEDANPRKLTHEQVTALVDAIKRYNKFRTPDPSSVSPIGEELLKIGIQNMLKPDFVHVVQRPPSSYSGFPFVVEVGLAYGGEIPVAEGIQLYRFANKIPLLYDERTDVVWKVVNERIDWSNYKVPKVAPVALVTHICSPKIPYKSVGKEAIADRPEIERELVIAIREAARHLKLYLSKIEKKQTAVKKLNIYAKYLPMIAKYAGELIDKKPPDISKLLSRLGIDKETLEEAQEKIMKEIEERYLISEGE
;
A
#
# COMPACT_ATOMS: atom_id res chain seq x y z
N MET A 1 -55.34 -7.71 -9.11
CA MET A 1 -54.19 -7.07 -9.81
C MET A 1 -53.10 -6.94 -8.78
N VAL A 2 -51.87 -7.34 -9.09
CA VAL A 2 -50.73 -7.05 -8.21
C VAL A 2 -50.36 -5.59 -8.46
N GLU A 3 -50.65 -4.71 -7.52
CA GLU A 3 -50.16 -3.33 -7.58
C GLU A 3 -48.64 -3.33 -7.41
N VAL A 4 -47.94 -2.82 -8.42
CA VAL A 4 -46.49 -2.62 -8.36
C VAL A 4 -46.26 -1.18 -7.89
N SER A 5 -45.74 -1.00 -6.67
CA SER A 5 -45.30 0.31 -6.19
C SER A 5 -43.87 0.60 -6.66
N PHE A 6 -43.63 1.83 -7.10
CA PHE A 6 -42.29 2.33 -7.43
C PHE A 6 -41.80 3.20 -6.28
N GLU A 7 -40.65 2.88 -5.71
CA GLU A 7 -40.03 3.62 -4.61
C GLU A 7 -38.60 4.05 -4.97
N GLN A 8 -38.22 5.24 -4.53
CA GLN A 8 -36.85 5.74 -4.60
C GLN A 8 -36.19 5.60 -3.23
N ILE A 9 -34.97 5.07 -3.20
CA ILE A 9 -34.19 4.89 -1.97
C ILE A 9 -33.01 5.86 -1.93
N SER A 10 -32.65 6.31 -0.73
CA SER A 10 -31.47 7.17 -0.52
C SER A 10 -30.17 6.37 -0.64
N PRO A 11 -29.00 7.03 -0.80
CA PRO A 11 -27.72 6.34 -0.74
C PRO A 11 -27.50 5.58 0.58
N ALA A 12 -27.90 6.18 1.70
CA ALA A 12 -27.78 5.53 3.01
C ALA A 12 -28.68 4.29 3.12
N ASP A 13 -29.92 4.35 2.61
CA ASP A 13 -30.82 3.20 2.58
C ASP A 13 -30.31 2.10 1.63
N PHE A 14 -29.75 2.47 0.48
CA PHE A 14 -29.12 1.51 -0.43
C PHE A 14 -28.01 0.72 0.27
N PHE A 15 -27.10 1.40 0.99
CA PHE A 15 -26.01 0.73 1.69
C PHE A 15 -26.44 0.01 2.97
N TYR A 16 -27.50 0.48 3.64
CA TYR A 16 -28.15 -0.26 4.72
C TYR A 16 -28.62 -1.63 4.23
N ARG A 17 -29.28 -1.68 3.06
CA ARG A 17 -29.76 -2.93 2.45
C ARG A 17 -28.64 -3.77 1.83
N ASN A 18 -27.54 -3.15 1.39
CA ASN A 18 -26.45 -3.80 0.64
C ASN A 18 -25.07 -3.60 1.29
N ARG A 19 -24.99 -3.82 2.60
CA ARG A 19 -23.75 -3.63 3.40
C ARG A 19 -22.52 -4.38 2.88
N ASP A 20 -22.74 -5.54 2.26
CA ASP A 20 -21.68 -6.38 1.71
C ASP A 20 -20.87 -5.67 0.61
N ILE A 21 -21.53 -4.79 -0.17
CA ILE A 21 -20.89 -4.03 -1.26
C ILE A 21 -19.82 -3.08 -0.72
N ALA A 22 -20.02 -2.54 0.48
CA ALA A 22 -19.08 -1.62 1.14
C ALA A 22 -18.02 -2.35 1.99
N GLY A 23 -17.96 -3.69 1.96
CA GLY A 23 -17.01 -4.49 2.73
C GLY A 23 -17.49 -4.84 4.15
N PHE A 24 -18.72 -4.51 4.51
CA PHE A 24 -19.33 -4.78 5.81
C PHE A 24 -20.16 -6.08 5.80
N SER A 25 -19.53 -7.18 5.38
CA SER A 25 -20.23 -8.45 5.14
C SER A 25 -20.40 -9.34 6.36
N ASN A 26 -19.42 -9.33 7.26
CA ASN A 26 -19.46 -10.10 8.51
C ASN A 26 -18.76 -9.34 9.63
N PRO A 27 -19.06 -9.65 10.91
CA PRO A 27 -18.55 -8.89 12.05
C PRO A 27 -17.01 -8.74 12.09
N SER A 28 -16.26 -9.77 11.71
CA SER A 28 -14.78 -9.72 11.68
C SER A 28 -14.28 -8.77 10.57
N ARG A 29 -14.82 -8.88 9.35
CA ARG A 29 -14.46 -8.02 8.21
C ARG A 29 -14.92 -6.57 8.42
N SER A 30 -16.07 -6.36 9.04
CA SER A 30 -16.61 -5.03 9.34
C SER A 30 -15.71 -4.27 10.32
N LEU A 31 -15.18 -4.94 11.35
CA LEU A 31 -14.23 -4.33 12.29
C LEU A 31 -12.91 -3.96 11.59
N TYR A 32 -12.35 -4.89 10.83
CA TYR A 32 -11.15 -4.64 10.01
C TYR A 32 -11.35 -3.44 9.08
N THR A 33 -12.46 -3.41 8.34
CA THR A 33 -12.78 -2.36 7.37
C THR A 33 -12.96 -1.00 8.05
N SER A 34 -13.62 -0.97 9.22
CA SER A 34 -13.81 0.24 10.02
C SER A 34 -12.47 0.83 10.47
N ILE A 35 -11.58 0.01 11.03
CA ILE A 35 -10.24 0.45 11.45
C ILE A 35 -9.45 0.94 10.23
N ARG A 36 -9.44 0.16 9.15
CA ARG A 36 -8.73 0.51 7.91
C ARG A 36 -9.16 1.89 7.38
N GLU A 37 -10.45 2.08 7.11
CA GLU A 37 -10.95 3.31 6.47
C GLU A 37 -10.73 4.56 7.36
N LEU A 38 -10.85 4.42 8.69
CA LEU A 38 -10.60 5.54 9.61
C LEU A 38 -9.10 5.86 9.73
N VAL A 39 -8.22 4.84 9.83
CA VAL A 39 -6.76 5.04 9.84
C VAL A 39 -6.29 5.67 8.52
N GLU A 40 -6.81 5.23 7.37
CA GLU A 40 -6.49 5.83 6.06
C GLU A 40 -6.85 7.33 6.02
N ASN A 41 -8.02 7.69 6.55
CA ASN A 41 -8.45 9.10 6.61
C ASN A 41 -7.59 9.92 7.58
N SER A 42 -7.20 9.36 8.72
CA SER A 42 -6.30 10.02 9.68
C SER A 42 -4.90 10.25 9.09
N LEU A 43 -4.36 9.28 8.34
CA LEU A 43 -3.09 9.44 7.61
C LEU A 43 -3.18 10.55 6.55
N ASP A 44 -4.23 10.54 5.73
CA ASP A 44 -4.49 11.59 4.73
C ASP A 44 -4.58 12.96 5.40
N ALA A 45 -5.31 13.07 6.52
CA ALA A 45 -5.52 14.32 7.23
C ALA A 45 -4.23 14.93 7.81
N ALA A 46 -3.27 14.11 8.23
CA ALA A 46 -1.97 14.59 8.70
C ALA A 46 -1.01 14.94 7.55
N GLU A 47 -0.92 14.09 6.53
CA GLU A 47 0.00 14.25 5.41
C GLU A 47 -0.29 15.49 4.55
N ILE A 48 -1.57 15.87 4.41
CA ILE A 48 -1.97 17.07 3.64
C ILE A 48 -1.28 18.34 4.17
N SER A 49 -1.02 18.43 5.47
CA SER A 49 -0.29 19.55 6.10
C SER A 49 1.15 19.23 6.45
N LYS A 50 1.73 18.16 5.88
CA LYS A 50 3.08 17.67 6.19
C LYS A 50 3.33 17.45 7.68
N ILE A 51 2.28 17.06 8.42
CA ILE A 51 2.38 16.72 9.83
C ILE A 51 2.72 15.22 9.91
N PRO A 52 3.82 14.83 10.57
CA PRO A 52 4.09 13.42 10.85
C PRO A 52 2.95 12.80 11.67
N PRO A 53 2.24 11.79 11.13
CA PRO A 53 1.04 11.25 11.77
C PRO A 53 1.34 10.59 13.11
N ASN A 54 0.49 10.85 14.10
CA ASN A 54 0.38 10.11 15.35
C ASN A 54 -1.07 9.65 15.45
N ILE A 55 -1.30 8.34 15.35
CA ILE A 55 -2.63 7.75 15.34
C ILE A 55 -2.75 6.78 16.51
N ILE A 56 -3.75 7.00 17.35
CA ILE A 56 -4.10 6.13 18.47
C ILE A 56 -5.41 5.43 18.11
N ILE A 57 -5.40 4.11 18.20
CA ILE A 57 -6.52 3.23 17.90
C ILE A 57 -6.81 2.45 19.17
N GLN A 58 -7.99 2.63 19.75
CA GLN A 58 -8.40 1.93 20.96
C GLN A 58 -9.69 1.17 20.67
N LEU A 59 -9.68 -0.12 20.98
CA LEU A 59 -10.87 -0.97 20.92
C LEU A 59 -11.14 -1.51 22.32
N SER A 60 -12.31 -1.23 22.89
CA SER A 60 -12.71 -1.77 24.20
C SER A 60 -14.03 -2.53 24.09
N ALA A 61 -14.11 -3.69 24.72
CA ALA A 61 -15.36 -4.46 24.79
C ALA A 61 -16.38 -3.74 25.67
N GLU A 62 -17.66 -3.79 25.28
CA GLU A 62 -18.75 -3.25 26.08
C GLU A 62 -19.50 -4.39 26.78
N GLY A 63 -19.52 -4.37 28.11
CA GLY A 63 -20.14 -5.41 28.95
C GLY A 63 -19.23 -6.61 29.24
N GLN A 64 -19.70 -7.50 30.12
CA GLN A 64 -19.10 -8.82 30.36
C GLN A 64 -19.87 -9.84 29.52
N THR A 65 -19.44 -10.07 28.28
CA THR A 65 -20.01 -11.13 27.44
C THR A 65 -19.21 -12.42 27.64
N GLU A 66 -19.91 -13.52 27.92
CA GLU A 66 -19.29 -14.86 28.08
C GLU A 66 -18.73 -15.40 26.74
N SER A 67 -19.17 -14.85 25.61
CA SER A 67 -18.63 -15.13 24.27
C SER A 67 -17.94 -13.90 23.67
N GLU A 68 -16.65 -14.01 23.37
CA GLU A 68 -15.90 -13.00 22.57
C GLU A 68 -16.29 -13.00 21.08
N GLU A 69 -17.12 -13.97 20.65
CA GLU A 69 -17.70 -14.05 19.32
C GLU A 69 -18.94 -13.13 19.25
N ASN A 70 -18.91 -12.13 18.36
CA ASN A 70 -19.99 -11.17 18.13
C ASN A 70 -20.40 -10.35 19.36
N ALA A 71 -19.46 -9.58 19.91
CA ALA A 71 -19.72 -8.63 20.98
C ALA A 71 -19.83 -7.19 20.46
N VAL A 72 -20.38 -6.30 21.28
CA VAL A 72 -20.34 -4.86 21.02
C VAL A 72 -19.00 -4.31 21.49
N TYR A 73 -18.32 -3.62 20.59
CA TYR A 73 -17.06 -2.94 20.88
C TYR A 73 -17.23 -1.44 20.69
N LYS A 74 -16.52 -0.68 21.52
CA LYS A 74 -16.29 0.74 21.36
C LYS A 74 -14.96 0.95 20.64
N LEU A 75 -15.01 1.51 19.43
CA LEU A 75 -13.85 1.87 18.65
C LEU A 75 -13.61 3.38 18.75
N THR A 76 -12.41 3.76 19.21
CA THR A 76 -11.94 5.13 19.28
C THR A 76 -10.69 5.28 18.41
N ILE A 77 -10.69 6.25 17.50
CA ILE A 77 -9.52 6.61 16.69
C ILE A 77 -9.25 8.09 16.89
N GLU A 78 -8.03 8.41 17.33
CA GLU A 78 -7.52 9.76 17.50
C GLU A 78 -6.34 9.99 16.55
N ASP A 79 -6.35 11.15 15.88
CA ASP A 79 -5.24 11.62 15.07
C ASP A 79 -4.82 13.05 15.41
N ASN A 80 -3.61 13.41 14.99
CA ASN A 80 -3.05 14.76 15.05
C ASN A 80 -3.12 15.49 13.69
N GLY A 81 -4.11 15.15 12.86
CA GLY A 81 -4.26 15.69 11.51
C GLY A 81 -4.72 17.14 11.46
N ILE A 82 -5.22 17.59 10.31
CA ILE A 82 -5.64 18.98 10.14
C ILE A 82 -6.83 19.41 11.01
N GLY A 83 -7.63 18.44 11.48
CA GLY A 83 -8.96 18.67 12.04
C GLY A 83 -9.99 19.07 10.98
N VAL A 84 -11.26 18.93 11.33
CA VAL A 84 -12.40 19.26 10.47
C VAL A 84 -13.04 20.55 10.96
N ASP A 85 -13.43 21.41 10.02
CA ASP A 85 -14.14 22.65 10.35
C ASP A 85 -15.52 22.32 10.94
N PRO A 86 -15.94 22.98 12.05
CA PRO A 86 -17.17 22.65 12.75
C PRO A 86 -18.43 22.69 11.90
N GLU A 87 -18.47 23.54 10.87
CA GLU A 87 -19.62 23.61 9.93
C GLU A 87 -19.76 22.32 9.12
N TYR A 88 -18.64 21.67 8.81
CA TYR A 88 -18.60 20.48 7.96
C TYR A 88 -18.62 19.18 8.74
N ILE A 89 -18.35 19.17 10.05
CA ILE A 89 -18.31 17.94 10.87
C ILE A 89 -19.58 17.08 10.68
N PRO A 90 -20.81 17.61 10.85
CA PRO A 90 -22.01 16.77 10.73
C PRO A 90 -22.15 16.14 9.34
N ARG A 91 -21.92 16.91 8.28
CA ARG A 91 -22.02 16.42 6.89
C ARG A 91 -20.89 15.46 6.51
N ALA A 92 -19.67 15.70 7.00
CA ALA A 92 -18.52 14.86 6.73
C ALA A 92 -18.63 13.45 7.32
N PHE A 93 -19.24 13.32 8.50
CA PHE A 93 -19.31 12.06 9.23
C PHE A 93 -20.69 11.39 9.21
N ALA A 94 -21.76 12.13 8.92
CA ALA A 94 -23.12 11.60 8.87
C ALA A 94 -23.89 11.95 7.60
N THR A 95 -23.20 11.97 6.46
CA THR A 95 -23.83 11.99 5.13
C THR A 95 -23.06 11.08 4.18
N VAL A 96 -23.76 10.09 3.63
CA VAL A 96 -23.18 9.12 2.69
C VAL A 96 -22.95 9.83 1.35
N LEU A 97 -21.81 9.56 0.70
CA LEU A 97 -21.33 10.23 -0.53
C LEU A 97 -21.06 11.74 -0.36
N PHE A 98 -20.85 12.21 0.86
CA PHE A 98 -20.33 13.56 1.09
C PHE A 98 -18.81 13.50 1.32
N GLY A 99 -18.03 14.21 0.50
CA GLY A 99 -16.59 14.17 0.63
C GLY A 99 -15.85 15.19 -0.23
N SER A 100 -14.59 15.43 0.11
CA SER A 100 -13.69 16.33 -0.59
C SER A 100 -12.79 15.62 -1.62
N LYS A 101 -13.00 14.32 -1.84
CA LYS A 101 -12.10 13.42 -2.59
C LYS A 101 -12.46 13.24 -4.08
N TYR A 102 -13.23 14.16 -4.67
CA TYR A 102 -13.70 14.08 -6.07
C TYR A 102 -12.76 14.66 -7.14
N GLY A 103 -11.67 15.32 -6.73
CA GLY A 103 -10.69 15.89 -7.66
C GLY A 103 -9.73 14.86 -8.26
N TYR A 104 -9.04 15.23 -9.35
CA TYR A 104 -8.00 14.39 -9.98
C TYR A 104 -6.67 14.49 -9.21
N LYS A 105 -6.68 13.96 -7.99
CA LYS A 105 -5.51 13.82 -7.11
C LYS A 105 -5.52 12.46 -6.42
N GLN A 106 -4.34 11.93 -6.14
CA GLN A 106 -4.20 10.71 -5.34
C GLN A 106 -4.80 10.91 -3.94
N ASN A 107 -5.63 9.96 -3.52
CA ASN A 107 -6.08 9.79 -2.15
C ASN A 107 -6.01 8.30 -1.78
N ARG A 108 -5.93 7.97 -0.49
CA ARG A 108 -6.05 6.59 0.00
C ARG A 108 -7.48 6.06 -0.26
N GLY A 109 -8.48 6.78 0.24
CA GLY A 109 -9.90 6.47 -0.01
C GLY A 109 -10.46 7.07 -1.31
N THR A 110 -11.33 6.34 -2.02
CA THR A 110 -11.83 6.73 -3.36
C THR A 110 -13.17 7.47 -3.40
N PHE A 111 -14.01 7.45 -2.34
CA PHE A 111 -15.42 7.89 -2.49
C PHE A 111 -16.02 8.70 -1.31
N GLY A 112 -15.24 9.05 -0.29
CA GLY A 112 -15.82 9.67 0.92
C GLY A 112 -16.86 8.79 1.62
N LEU A 113 -16.85 7.48 1.33
CA LEU A 113 -17.80 6.48 1.83
C LEU A 113 -17.31 5.80 3.10
N GLY A 114 -16.04 5.39 3.17
CA GLY A 114 -15.60 4.38 4.13
C GLY A 114 -15.79 4.75 5.61
N GLY A 115 -15.38 5.96 6.00
CA GLY A 115 -15.56 6.44 7.38
C GLY A 115 -17.04 6.53 7.76
N THR A 116 -17.86 7.17 6.92
CA THR A 116 -19.31 7.26 7.12
C THR A 116 -19.99 5.89 7.15
N MET A 117 -19.52 4.94 6.33
CA MET A 117 -20.02 3.57 6.32
C MET A 117 -19.69 2.81 7.61
N ALA A 118 -18.54 3.05 8.23
CA ALA A 118 -18.21 2.49 9.54
C ALA A 118 -19.17 3.01 10.62
N LEU A 119 -19.46 4.32 10.61
CA LEU A 119 -20.43 4.94 11.51
C LEU A 119 -21.86 4.41 11.26
N LEU A 120 -22.26 4.29 10.00
CA LEU A 120 -23.56 3.74 9.62
C LEU A 120 -23.71 2.28 10.09
N TYR A 121 -22.69 1.45 9.86
CA TYR A 121 -22.67 0.06 10.34
C TYR A 121 -22.78 -0.01 11.88
N GLY A 122 -22.02 0.81 12.59
CA GLY A 122 -22.09 0.90 14.05
C GLY A 122 -23.49 1.30 14.55
N GLN A 123 -24.09 2.30 13.91
CA GLN A 123 -25.46 2.74 14.17
C GLN A 123 -26.49 1.63 13.91
N ILE A 124 -26.38 0.90 12.80
CA ILE A 124 -27.34 -0.15 12.44
C ILE A 124 -27.27 -1.32 13.43
N THR A 125 -26.06 -1.68 13.85
CA THR A 125 -25.82 -2.83 14.72
C THR A 125 -26.09 -2.53 16.19
N THR A 126 -25.77 -1.33 16.67
CA THR A 126 -25.86 -1.01 18.11
C THR A 126 -26.95 0.00 18.45
N ASN A 127 -27.49 0.70 17.45
CA ASN A 127 -28.42 1.82 17.62
C ASN A 127 -27.89 2.94 18.55
N LYS A 128 -26.56 3.10 18.64
CA LYS A 128 -25.89 4.14 19.43
C LYS A 128 -25.35 5.26 18.53
N PRO A 129 -25.33 6.51 19.02
CA PRO A 129 -24.76 7.62 18.26
C PRO A 129 -23.23 7.57 18.24
N ALA A 130 -22.64 8.14 17.21
CA ALA A 130 -21.20 8.39 17.12
C ALA A 130 -20.85 9.73 17.75
N THR A 131 -19.69 9.80 18.41
CA THR A 131 -19.10 11.03 18.94
C THR A 131 -17.91 11.43 18.08
N VAL A 132 -17.93 12.66 17.58
CA VAL A 132 -16.83 13.25 16.80
C VAL A 132 -16.34 14.49 17.53
N ILE A 133 -15.06 14.53 17.88
CA ILE A 133 -14.39 15.67 18.52
C ILE A 133 -13.33 16.17 17.54
N SER A 134 -13.31 17.46 17.21
CA SER A 134 -12.28 17.99 16.31
C SER A 134 -11.92 19.44 16.58
N SER A 135 -10.67 19.78 16.27
CA SER A 135 -10.17 21.15 16.29
C SER A 135 -9.09 21.34 15.23
N ARG A 136 -9.06 22.54 14.65
CA ARG A 136 -8.05 22.98 13.68
C ARG A 136 -6.83 23.64 14.35
N GLY A 137 -6.66 23.46 15.66
CA GLY A 137 -5.63 24.13 16.47
C GLY A 137 -6.00 25.57 16.87
N GLY A 138 -7.27 25.93 16.70
CA GLY A 138 -7.83 27.24 17.09
C GLY A 138 -8.10 27.33 18.59
N LYS A 139 -8.94 28.30 18.99
CA LYS A 139 -9.31 28.51 20.41
C LYS A 139 -10.34 27.51 20.94
N GLU A 140 -10.97 26.74 20.05
CA GLU A 140 -12.13 25.91 20.36
C GLU A 140 -11.92 24.46 19.91
N ILE A 141 -12.50 23.54 20.67
CA ILE A 141 -12.66 22.13 20.32
C ILE A 141 -14.17 21.87 20.26
N HIS A 142 -14.65 21.34 19.14
CA HIS A 142 -16.07 21.04 18.96
C HIS A 142 -16.30 19.54 19.10
N LYS A 143 -17.28 19.16 19.92
CA LYS A 143 -17.75 17.80 20.12
C LYS A 143 -19.18 17.67 19.63
N PHE A 144 -19.40 16.77 18.68
CA PHE A 144 -20.71 16.42 18.16
C PHE A 144 -21.07 14.99 18.54
N VAL A 145 -22.31 14.78 18.98
CA VAL A 145 -22.93 13.46 19.12
C VAL A 145 -24.01 13.36 18.07
N LEU A 146 -23.86 12.45 17.11
CA LEU A 146 -24.65 12.43 15.88
C LEU A 146 -24.95 11.01 15.38
N MET A 147 -26.00 10.90 14.57
CA MET A 147 -26.40 9.71 13.79
C MET A 147 -26.73 10.12 12.36
N ILE A 148 -26.88 9.14 11.48
CA ILE A 148 -27.32 9.30 10.10
C ILE A 148 -28.83 9.05 10.04
N ASP A 149 -29.60 9.99 9.52
CA ASP A 149 -30.95 9.71 9.05
C ASP A 149 -30.85 8.90 7.75
N ILE A 150 -31.14 7.59 7.84
CA ILE A 150 -30.98 6.66 6.72
C ILE A 150 -31.95 6.98 5.57
N VAL A 151 -33.17 7.45 5.89
CA VAL A 151 -34.19 7.74 4.86
C VAL A 151 -33.81 9.01 4.10
N LYS A 152 -33.38 10.06 4.81
CA LYS A 152 -33.05 11.34 4.19
C LYS A 152 -31.59 11.47 3.74
N ASN A 153 -30.71 10.60 4.21
CA ASN A 153 -29.25 10.74 4.08
C ASN A 153 -28.76 12.09 4.64
N GLU A 154 -29.21 12.45 5.84
CA GLU A 154 -28.87 13.72 6.50
C GLU A 154 -28.37 13.49 7.94
N PRO A 155 -27.52 14.38 8.49
CA PRO A 155 -27.01 14.22 9.84
C PRO A 155 -28.08 14.58 10.88
N ARG A 156 -28.31 13.67 11.83
CA ARG A 156 -29.13 13.91 13.02
C ARG A 156 -28.23 14.21 14.22
N ILE A 157 -28.19 15.47 14.65
CA ILE A 157 -27.36 15.94 15.76
C ILE A 157 -28.15 15.84 17.06
N PHE A 158 -27.61 15.12 18.05
CA PHE A 158 -28.20 15.02 19.40
C PHE A 158 -27.60 16.03 20.37
N LYS A 159 -26.28 16.29 20.24
CA LYS A 159 -25.55 17.17 21.14
C LYS A 159 -24.42 17.86 20.40
N HIS A 160 -24.21 19.14 20.70
CA HIS A 160 -23.05 19.92 20.28
C HIS A 160 -22.48 20.66 21.50
N GLU A 161 -21.22 20.40 21.82
CA GLU A 161 -20.50 21.04 22.92
C GLU A 161 -19.24 21.72 22.38
N VAL A 162 -18.92 22.90 22.91
CA VAL A 162 -17.72 23.66 22.55
C VAL A 162 -16.85 23.81 23.79
N PHE A 163 -15.61 23.36 23.70
CA PHE A 163 -14.62 23.44 24.78
C PHE A 163 -13.52 24.43 24.41
N LYS A 164 -12.91 25.07 25.42
CA LYS A 164 -11.72 25.91 25.21
C LYS A 164 -10.51 25.04 24.89
N ASN A 165 -9.75 25.43 23.88
CA ASN A 165 -8.56 24.72 23.42
C ASN A 165 -7.27 25.36 23.96
N GLU A 166 -7.06 25.27 25.27
CA GLU A 166 -5.91 25.92 25.93
C GLU A 166 -4.56 25.40 25.43
N ARG A 167 -4.51 24.10 25.09
CA ARG A 167 -3.29 23.43 24.60
C ARG A 167 -3.10 23.52 23.09
N LYS A 168 -3.98 24.23 22.36
CA LYS A 168 -3.99 24.29 20.89
C LYS A 168 -3.94 22.90 20.24
N TRP A 169 -4.63 21.93 20.84
CA TRP A 169 -4.77 20.59 20.28
C TRP A 169 -5.37 20.69 18.87
N ARG A 170 -4.85 19.87 17.96
CA ARG A 170 -5.25 19.83 16.56
C ARG A 170 -5.40 18.38 16.15
N GLY A 171 -6.54 18.04 15.57
CA GLY A 171 -6.84 16.67 15.18
C GLY A 171 -8.31 16.35 15.18
N THR A 172 -8.59 15.07 15.08
CA THR A 172 -9.94 14.50 15.13
C THR A 172 -9.95 13.24 15.99
N ILE A 173 -10.98 13.10 16.83
CA ILE A 173 -11.30 11.88 17.58
C ILE A 173 -12.66 11.40 17.10
N ILE A 174 -12.74 10.14 16.70
CA ILE A 174 -13.98 9.48 16.30
C ILE A 174 -14.20 8.31 17.25
N GLU A 175 -15.35 8.29 17.90
CA GLU A 175 -15.74 7.29 18.87
C GLU A 175 -17.15 6.78 18.53
N PHE A 176 -17.29 5.47 18.35
CA PHE A 176 -18.59 4.84 18.10
C PHE A 176 -18.60 3.37 18.51
N TYR A 177 -19.80 2.79 18.53
CA TYR A 177 -20.03 1.40 18.93
C TYR A 177 -20.41 0.56 17.71
N LEU A 178 -19.91 -0.66 17.63
CA LEU A 178 -20.22 -1.61 16.56
C LEU A 178 -20.24 -3.05 17.07
N GLU A 179 -21.12 -3.87 16.50
CA GLU A 179 -21.04 -5.33 16.67
C GLU A 179 -19.89 -5.88 15.80
N ALA A 180 -18.98 -6.62 16.44
CA ALA A 180 -17.78 -7.12 15.78
C ALA A 180 -17.31 -8.46 16.38
N ASP A 181 -16.42 -9.13 15.63
CA ASP A 181 -15.65 -10.27 16.11
C ASP A 181 -14.16 -9.90 16.08
N TYR A 182 -13.60 -9.59 17.25
CA TYR A 182 -12.17 -9.27 17.39
C TYR A 182 -11.30 -10.51 17.23
N THR A 183 -11.73 -11.68 17.72
CA THR A 183 -10.92 -12.90 17.69
C THR A 183 -10.61 -13.33 16.26
N GLY A 184 -11.61 -13.31 15.36
CA GLY A 184 -11.41 -13.62 13.94
C GLY A 184 -10.69 -12.53 13.14
N SER A 185 -10.77 -11.27 13.54
CA SER A 185 -10.17 -10.14 12.81
C SER A 185 -8.78 -9.73 13.31
N LYS A 186 -8.40 -10.12 14.53
CA LYS A 186 -7.15 -9.71 15.21
C LYS A 186 -5.91 -9.87 14.35
N ALA A 187 -5.70 -11.04 13.76
CA ALA A 187 -4.52 -11.33 12.97
C ALA A 187 -4.41 -10.36 11.77
N LYS A 188 -5.53 -10.08 11.10
CA LYS A 188 -5.60 -9.20 9.94
C LYS A 188 -5.47 -7.72 10.31
N ILE A 189 -6.03 -7.29 11.44
CA ILE A 189 -5.83 -5.93 11.96
C ILE A 189 -4.36 -5.68 12.27
N ILE A 190 -3.69 -6.61 12.96
CA ILE A 190 -2.27 -6.47 13.30
C ILE A 190 -1.41 -6.49 12.02
N GLU A 191 -1.71 -7.39 11.08
CA GLU A 191 -1.03 -7.44 9.77
C GLU A 191 -1.19 -6.13 9.00
N TYR A 192 -2.40 -5.56 8.98
CA TYR A 192 -2.68 -4.26 8.36
C TYR A 192 -1.88 -3.13 8.98
N LEU A 193 -1.87 -3.03 10.32
CA LEU A 193 -1.11 -1.98 11.00
C LEU A 193 0.40 -2.14 10.77
N LYS A 194 0.90 -3.39 10.78
CA LYS A 194 2.30 -3.71 10.46
C LYS A 194 2.68 -3.26 9.05
N HIS A 195 1.84 -3.58 8.05
CA HIS A 195 2.11 -3.19 6.66
C HIS A 195 1.92 -1.68 6.45
N THR A 196 0.97 -1.07 7.15
CA THR A 196 0.76 0.38 7.13
C THR A 196 1.99 1.10 7.68
N ALA A 197 2.59 0.62 8.78
CA ALA A 197 3.84 1.16 9.32
C ALA A 197 5.02 1.00 8.34
N LEU A 198 5.07 -0.10 7.59
CA LEU A 198 6.08 -0.32 6.54
C LEU A 198 5.97 0.72 5.42
N ALA A 199 4.77 0.96 4.90
CA ALA A 199 4.55 1.92 3.81
C ALA A 199 4.60 3.39 4.27
N ASN A 200 4.43 3.64 5.56
CA ASN A 200 4.38 4.99 6.14
C ASN A 200 5.36 5.08 7.32
N PRO A 201 6.69 5.01 7.07
CA PRO A 201 7.71 5.02 8.13
C PRO A 201 7.74 6.33 8.93
N HIS A 202 7.07 7.37 8.46
CA HIS A 202 6.90 8.66 9.13
C HIS A 202 5.71 8.71 10.10
N ALA A 203 4.88 7.67 10.13
CA ALA A 203 3.73 7.58 11.01
C ALA A 203 4.05 6.78 12.29
N SER A 204 3.47 7.22 13.41
CA SER A 204 3.44 6.47 14.66
C SER A 204 2.03 5.91 14.86
N LEU A 205 1.91 4.59 15.04
CA LEU A 205 0.64 3.91 15.25
C LEU A 205 0.64 3.22 16.60
N LEU A 206 -0.35 3.54 17.45
CA LEU A 206 -0.60 2.84 18.71
C LEU A 206 -1.95 2.15 18.62
N PHE A 207 -1.97 0.83 18.77
CA PHE A 207 -3.21 0.05 18.87
C PHE A 207 -3.33 -0.59 20.24
N ILE A 208 -4.41 -0.27 20.95
CA ILE A 208 -4.77 -0.85 22.24
C ILE A 208 -5.96 -1.78 22.00
N ASP A 209 -5.73 -3.08 22.22
CA ASP A 209 -6.76 -4.08 22.01
C ASP A 209 -7.74 -4.22 23.20
N PRO A 210 -8.88 -4.92 23.03
CA PRO A 210 -9.87 -5.09 24.09
C PRO A 210 -9.35 -5.80 25.33
N ARG A 211 -8.23 -6.52 25.23
CA ARG A 211 -7.57 -7.23 26.33
C ARG A 211 -6.47 -6.37 26.99
N GLY A 212 -6.35 -5.10 26.61
CA GLY A 212 -5.35 -4.17 27.13
C GLY A 212 -3.94 -4.36 26.56
N ARG A 213 -3.77 -5.18 25.50
CA ARG A 213 -2.47 -5.34 24.85
C ARG A 213 -2.18 -4.14 23.98
N MET A 214 -0.99 -3.58 24.15
CA MET A 214 -0.50 -2.45 23.37
C MET A 214 0.40 -2.94 22.23
N TYR A 215 0.04 -2.57 21.01
CA TYR A 215 0.83 -2.74 19.81
C TYR A 215 1.31 -1.37 19.36
N PHE A 216 2.60 -1.10 19.51
CA PHE A 216 3.18 0.19 19.18
C PHE A 216 4.14 0.08 18.00
N PHE A 217 3.87 0.84 16.95
CA PHE A 217 4.70 0.95 15.75
C PHE A 217 5.25 2.38 15.71
N PRO A 218 6.46 2.62 16.26
CA PRO A 218 7.05 3.95 16.27
C PRO A 218 7.45 4.37 14.86
N ARG A 219 7.39 5.68 14.59
CA ARG A 219 7.95 6.24 13.36
C ARG A 219 9.47 5.98 13.29
N ALA A 220 9.96 5.71 12.10
CA ALA A 220 11.36 5.56 11.77
C ALA A 220 12.01 6.85 11.25
N THR A 221 11.20 7.83 10.82
CA THR A 221 11.66 9.12 10.28
C THR A 221 10.61 10.21 10.52
N ASP A 222 11.00 11.48 10.51
CA ASP A 222 10.07 12.62 10.54
C ASP A 222 9.80 13.21 9.15
N LYS A 223 10.47 12.67 8.12
CA LYS A 223 10.32 13.12 6.74
C LYS A 223 8.98 12.63 6.16
N VAL A 224 8.04 13.57 5.97
CA VAL A 224 6.74 13.29 5.34
C VAL A 224 6.85 13.42 3.80
N PRO A 225 6.27 12.50 3.01
CA PRO A 225 6.20 12.63 1.56
C PRO A 225 5.52 13.93 1.12
N GLU A 226 5.87 14.42 -0.07
CA GLU A 226 5.18 15.58 -0.66
C GLU A 226 3.71 15.23 -0.95
N PRO A 227 2.74 16.06 -0.51
CA PRO A 227 1.33 15.79 -0.76
C PRO A 227 0.97 15.96 -2.25
N PRO A 228 0.03 15.16 -2.78
CA PRO A 228 -0.38 15.27 -4.17
C PRO A 228 -1.12 16.59 -4.40
N LYS A 229 -0.90 17.21 -5.56
CA LYS A 229 -1.58 18.44 -5.97
C LYS A 229 -2.80 18.13 -6.81
N GLU A 230 -3.84 18.94 -6.68
CA GLU A 230 -4.98 18.86 -7.59
C GLU A 230 -4.55 19.22 -9.00
N SER A 231 -5.06 18.46 -9.98
CA SER A 231 -4.70 18.61 -11.38
C SER A 231 -5.95 18.55 -12.25
N LEU A 232 -5.85 19.03 -13.49
CA LEU A 232 -6.94 18.90 -14.48
C LEU A 232 -7.02 17.44 -14.98
N PRO A 233 -8.14 16.99 -15.56
CA PRO A 233 -8.18 15.70 -16.26
C PRO A 233 -7.25 15.68 -17.47
N HIS A 234 -6.70 14.51 -17.79
CA HIS A 234 -6.06 14.29 -19.08
C HIS A 234 -7.11 13.85 -20.12
N PRO A 235 -7.07 14.36 -21.37
CA PRO A 235 -8.10 14.06 -22.39
C PRO A 235 -8.37 12.57 -22.58
N VAL A 236 -7.32 11.76 -22.69
CA VAL A 236 -7.41 10.30 -22.93
C VAL A 236 -8.21 9.55 -21.85
N GLY A 237 -8.31 10.10 -20.64
CA GLY A 237 -9.02 9.47 -19.52
C GLY A 237 -10.46 9.90 -19.34
N VAL A 238 -10.97 10.77 -20.22
CA VAL A 238 -12.32 11.32 -20.12
C VAL A 238 -13.27 10.55 -21.04
N ASP A 239 -14.35 10.03 -20.46
CA ASP A 239 -15.45 9.42 -21.18
C ASP A 239 -16.54 10.47 -21.53
N VAL A 240 -17.59 10.03 -22.23
CA VAL A 240 -18.67 10.91 -22.69
C VAL A 240 -19.40 11.59 -21.53
N GLU A 241 -19.63 10.88 -20.42
CA GLU A 241 -20.31 11.42 -19.26
C GLU A 241 -19.45 12.45 -18.53
N ALA A 242 -18.16 12.16 -18.32
CA ALA A 242 -17.21 13.11 -17.77
C ALA A 242 -17.08 14.35 -18.67
N MET A 243 -17.08 14.18 -19.99
CA MET A 243 -17.09 15.29 -20.94
C MET A 243 -18.36 16.14 -20.79
N ASN A 244 -19.54 15.53 -20.73
CA ASN A 244 -20.81 16.23 -20.52
C ASN A 244 -20.80 17.06 -19.23
N ARG A 245 -20.27 16.51 -18.13
CA ARG A 245 -20.14 17.24 -16.85
C ARG A 245 -19.20 18.44 -16.97
N LEU A 246 -18.09 18.31 -17.69
CA LEU A 246 -17.16 19.40 -17.93
C LEU A 246 -17.80 20.49 -18.81
N LEU A 247 -18.50 20.09 -19.87
CA LEU A 247 -19.20 21.00 -20.78
C LEU A 247 -20.31 21.78 -20.05
N ALA A 248 -21.12 21.11 -19.23
CA ALA A 248 -22.20 21.74 -18.46
C ALA A 248 -21.68 22.79 -17.46
N ASN A 249 -20.54 22.52 -16.82
CA ASN A 249 -19.91 23.42 -15.86
C ASN A 249 -18.95 24.44 -16.49
N SER A 250 -18.68 24.33 -17.80
CA SER A 250 -17.74 25.20 -18.51
C SER A 250 -18.18 26.66 -18.45
N ARG A 251 -17.24 27.58 -18.23
CA ARG A 251 -17.46 29.03 -18.32
C ARG A 251 -17.00 29.61 -19.67
N GLN A 252 -16.44 28.80 -20.55
CA GLN A 252 -15.84 29.25 -21.81
C GLN A 252 -16.90 29.44 -22.90
N LYS A 253 -16.64 30.39 -23.82
CA LYS A 253 -17.55 30.73 -24.91
C LYS A 253 -17.37 29.84 -26.15
N ASP A 254 -16.15 29.35 -26.37
CA ASP A 254 -15.75 28.53 -27.51
C ASP A 254 -15.10 27.20 -27.06
N ILE A 255 -15.13 26.21 -27.96
CA ILE A 255 -14.65 24.85 -27.68
C ILE A 255 -13.14 24.75 -27.56
N ILE A 256 -12.39 25.62 -28.25
CA ILE A 256 -10.91 25.64 -28.16
C ILE A 256 -10.48 26.07 -26.76
N SER A 257 -11.00 27.20 -26.28
CA SER A 257 -10.74 27.71 -24.94
C SER A 257 -11.17 26.72 -23.87
N PHE A 258 -12.30 26.02 -24.09
CA PHE A 258 -12.73 24.94 -23.20
C PHE A 258 -11.71 23.81 -23.10
N LEU A 259 -11.22 23.31 -24.25
CA LEU A 259 -10.25 22.22 -24.28
C LEU A 259 -8.91 22.62 -23.64
N VAL A 260 -8.47 23.86 -23.84
CA VAL A 260 -7.22 24.37 -23.24
C VAL A 260 -7.37 24.59 -21.73
N SER A 261 -8.51 25.10 -21.25
CA SER A 261 -8.66 25.44 -19.82
C SER A 261 -9.03 24.26 -18.93
N ASN A 262 -9.64 23.20 -19.49
CA ASN A 262 -10.18 22.08 -18.68
C ASN A 262 -9.33 20.82 -18.75
N PHE A 263 -8.32 20.75 -19.62
CA PHE A 263 -7.53 19.54 -19.79
C PHE A 263 -6.03 19.80 -19.65
N GLN A 264 -5.32 18.81 -19.11
CA GLN A 264 -3.86 18.81 -19.10
C GLN A 264 -3.30 18.59 -20.50
N ARG A 265 -2.12 19.17 -20.77
CA ARG A 265 -1.32 18.92 -21.97
C ARG A 265 -2.04 19.21 -23.29
N VAL A 266 -3.09 20.03 -23.26
CA VAL A 266 -3.78 20.56 -24.44
C VAL A 266 -3.41 22.03 -24.63
N GLY A 267 -2.71 22.33 -25.70
CA GLY A 267 -2.50 23.70 -26.17
C GLY A 267 -3.43 24.03 -27.35
N GLU A 268 -3.42 25.28 -27.80
CA GLU A 268 -4.30 25.72 -28.90
C GLU A 268 -4.16 24.87 -30.17
N LYS A 269 -2.92 24.52 -30.56
CA LYS A 269 -2.67 23.69 -31.73
C LYS A 269 -3.35 22.32 -31.61
N THR A 270 -3.16 21.65 -30.48
CA THR A 270 -3.79 20.36 -30.19
C THR A 270 -5.31 20.48 -30.17
N ALA A 271 -5.85 21.54 -29.55
CA ALA A 271 -7.28 21.78 -29.48
C ALA A 271 -7.90 21.95 -30.89
N ARG A 272 -7.27 22.73 -31.77
CA ARG A 272 -7.72 22.88 -33.16
C ARG A 272 -7.68 21.56 -33.93
N GLU A 273 -6.59 20.80 -33.82
CA GLU A 273 -6.48 19.48 -34.45
C GLU A 273 -7.60 18.53 -33.98
N LEU A 274 -7.93 18.52 -32.69
CA LEU A 274 -9.01 17.71 -32.12
C LEU A 274 -10.40 18.13 -32.61
N VAL A 275 -10.67 19.44 -32.63
CA VAL A 275 -11.94 20.00 -33.10
C VAL A 275 -12.17 19.67 -34.57
N GLN A 276 -11.13 19.80 -35.40
CA GLN A 276 -11.15 19.42 -36.81
C GLN A 276 -11.36 17.90 -36.99
N LEU A 277 -10.66 17.06 -36.22
CA LEU A 277 -10.85 15.60 -36.22
C LEU A 277 -12.28 15.19 -35.82
N ALA A 278 -12.90 15.94 -34.93
CA ALA A 278 -14.28 15.73 -34.49
C ALA A 278 -15.34 16.28 -35.46
N GLY A 279 -14.94 17.03 -36.50
CA GLY A 279 -15.86 17.69 -37.43
C GLY A 279 -16.66 18.82 -36.79
N LEU A 280 -16.12 19.48 -35.77
CA LEU A 280 -16.75 20.58 -35.04
C LEU A 280 -16.25 21.94 -35.53
N SER A 281 -17.07 22.98 -35.32
CA SER A 281 -16.65 24.37 -35.57
C SER A 281 -15.79 24.88 -34.42
N GLU A 282 -14.75 25.67 -34.73
CA GLU A 282 -13.82 26.24 -33.74
C GLU A 282 -14.51 27.18 -32.73
N ASP A 283 -15.57 27.85 -33.16
CA ASP A 283 -16.40 28.77 -32.37
C ASP A 283 -17.61 28.08 -31.70
N ALA A 284 -17.73 26.76 -31.80
CA ALA A 284 -18.83 26.02 -31.22
C ALA A 284 -18.92 26.27 -29.70
N ASN A 285 -20.13 26.55 -29.22
CA ASN A 285 -20.35 26.80 -27.80
C ASN A 285 -20.34 25.47 -27.02
N PRO A 286 -19.45 25.29 -26.02
CA PRO A 286 -19.32 24.05 -25.26
C PRO A 286 -20.64 23.55 -24.64
N ARG A 287 -21.49 24.46 -24.16
CA ARG A 287 -22.76 24.11 -23.48
C ARG A 287 -23.88 23.72 -24.44
N LYS A 288 -23.72 23.97 -25.74
CA LYS A 288 -24.75 23.73 -26.77
C LYS A 288 -24.41 22.54 -27.68
N LEU A 289 -23.35 21.79 -27.37
CA LEU A 289 -23.00 20.60 -28.13
C LEU A 289 -24.09 19.52 -27.98
N THR A 290 -24.43 18.89 -29.11
CA THR A 290 -25.35 17.75 -29.16
C THR A 290 -24.67 16.47 -28.68
N HIS A 291 -25.45 15.44 -28.35
CA HIS A 291 -24.93 14.17 -27.87
C HIS A 291 -23.98 13.50 -28.88
N GLU A 292 -24.32 13.59 -30.17
CA GLU A 292 -23.53 13.09 -31.28
C GLU A 292 -22.19 13.84 -31.40
N GLN A 293 -22.21 15.17 -31.25
CA GLN A 293 -21.02 16.01 -31.29
C GLN A 293 -20.07 15.74 -30.12
N VAL A 294 -20.61 15.52 -28.92
CA VAL A 294 -19.79 15.15 -27.75
C VAL A 294 -19.15 13.78 -27.97
N THR A 295 -19.89 12.82 -28.51
CA THR A 295 -19.38 11.48 -28.82
C THR A 295 -18.26 11.55 -29.87
N ALA A 296 -18.46 12.32 -30.94
CA ALA A 296 -17.44 12.55 -31.97
C ALA A 296 -16.16 13.19 -31.39
N LEU A 297 -16.29 14.14 -30.46
CA LEU A 297 -15.15 14.76 -29.78
C LEU A 297 -14.37 13.75 -28.92
N VAL A 298 -15.06 12.91 -28.14
CA VAL A 298 -14.41 11.88 -27.32
C VAL A 298 -13.72 10.82 -28.18
N ASP A 299 -14.32 10.43 -29.31
CA ASP A 299 -13.71 9.50 -30.24
C ASP A 299 -12.50 10.11 -30.95
N ALA A 300 -12.55 11.39 -31.30
CA ALA A 300 -11.40 12.13 -31.82
C ALA A 300 -10.24 12.14 -30.80
N ILE A 301 -10.54 12.37 -29.52
CA ILE A 301 -9.54 12.31 -28.43
C ILE A 301 -8.93 10.91 -28.34
N LYS A 302 -9.72 9.84 -28.39
CA LYS A 302 -9.19 8.46 -28.32
C LYS A 302 -8.30 8.09 -29.50
N ARG A 303 -8.60 8.62 -30.70
CA ARG A 303 -7.80 8.40 -31.91
C ARG A 303 -6.53 9.26 -31.94
N TYR A 304 -6.49 10.35 -31.18
CA TYR A 304 -5.36 11.26 -31.13
C TYR A 304 -4.21 10.68 -30.29
N ASN A 305 -3.19 10.15 -30.96
CA ASN A 305 -2.05 9.47 -30.34
C ASN A 305 -0.86 10.41 -29.98
N LYS A 306 -1.00 11.72 -30.20
CA LYS A 306 0.09 12.70 -30.00
C LYS A 306 0.00 13.46 -28.67
N PHE A 307 -0.82 12.99 -27.72
CA PHE A 307 -0.85 13.60 -26.40
C PHE A 307 0.49 13.39 -25.68
N ARG A 308 0.93 14.42 -24.97
CA ARG A 308 2.04 14.28 -24.02
C ARG A 308 1.55 13.51 -22.80
N THR A 309 2.46 12.88 -22.07
CA THR A 309 2.11 12.18 -20.83
C THR A 309 1.50 13.14 -19.80
N PRO A 310 0.52 12.67 -19.00
CA PRO A 310 -0.06 13.45 -17.91
C PRO A 310 1.01 13.95 -16.92
N ASP A 311 0.71 15.04 -16.24
CA ASP A 311 1.62 15.56 -15.21
C ASP A 311 1.60 14.68 -13.95
N PRO A 312 2.76 14.30 -13.39
CA PRO A 312 2.82 13.45 -12.21
C PRO A 312 2.55 14.21 -10.90
N SER A 313 2.35 15.54 -10.89
CA SER A 313 2.12 16.29 -9.65
C SER A 313 0.89 15.84 -8.86
N SER A 314 -0.03 15.13 -9.52
CA SER A 314 -1.24 14.57 -8.90
C SER A 314 -0.99 13.28 -8.13
N VAL A 315 0.22 12.72 -8.18
CA VAL A 315 0.62 11.54 -7.40
C VAL A 315 1.68 11.87 -6.35
N SER A 316 1.61 11.15 -5.25
CA SER A 316 2.51 11.18 -4.10
C SER A 316 2.99 9.74 -3.86
N PRO A 317 4.11 9.33 -4.49
CA PRO A 317 4.76 8.06 -4.21
C PRO A 317 5.28 8.02 -2.76
N ILE A 318 5.65 6.83 -2.26
CA ILE A 318 6.31 6.71 -0.96
C ILE A 318 7.72 7.31 -1.07
N GLY A 319 8.41 7.03 -2.17
CA GLY A 319 9.78 7.45 -2.43
C GLY A 319 10.79 6.36 -2.10
N GLU A 320 11.86 6.29 -2.89
CA GLU A 320 12.93 5.30 -2.73
C GLU A 320 13.51 5.27 -1.30
N GLU A 321 13.79 6.45 -0.73
CA GLU A 321 14.38 6.58 0.61
C GLU A 321 13.41 6.11 1.71
N LEU A 322 12.17 6.58 1.70
CA LEU A 322 11.19 6.24 2.72
C LEU A 322 10.81 4.75 2.65
N LEU A 323 10.61 4.21 1.44
CA LEU A 323 10.31 2.80 1.27
C LEU A 323 11.48 1.92 1.76
N LYS A 324 12.73 2.33 1.51
CA LYS A 324 13.91 1.64 2.05
C LYS A 324 13.94 1.65 3.57
N ILE A 325 13.70 2.81 4.21
CA ILE A 325 13.63 2.94 5.68
C ILE A 325 12.53 2.03 6.24
N GLY A 326 11.35 2.02 5.64
CA GLY A 326 10.22 1.19 6.05
C GLY A 326 10.56 -0.31 6.00
N ILE A 327 11.17 -0.77 4.90
CA ILE A 327 11.63 -2.15 4.74
C ILE A 327 12.70 -2.51 5.77
N GLN A 328 13.69 -1.64 5.98
CA GLN A 328 14.78 -1.88 6.93
C GLN A 328 14.28 -1.97 8.38
N ASN A 329 13.37 -1.08 8.78
CA ASN A 329 12.82 -1.08 10.13
C ASN A 329 11.94 -2.31 10.38
N MET A 330 11.07 -2.64 9.43
CA MET A 330 10.03 -3.65 9.63
C MET A 330 10.47 -5.10 9.35
N LEU A 331 11.40 -5.30 8.40
CA LEU A 331 11.85 -6.64 7.98
C LEU A 331 13.29 -6.95 8.37
N LYS A 332 14.07 -5.93 8.80
CA LYS A 332 15.50 -6.02 9.15
C LYS A 332 16.33 -6.95 8.25
N PRO A 333 16.35 -6.72 6.93
CA PRO A 333 17.02 -7.63 5.99
C PRO A 333 18.54 -7.39 5.92
N ASP A 334 19.29 -8.39 5.47
CA ASP A 334 20.72 -8.28 5.20
C ASP A 334 21.02 -7.50 3.90
N PHE A 335 20.07 -7.52 2.98
CA PHE A 335 20.11 -6.80 1.71
C PHE A 335 18.77 -6.14 1.43
N VAL A 336 18.81 -4.89 0.96
CA VAL A 336 17.63 -4.17 0.47
C VAL A 336 18.02 -3.32 -0.73
N HIS A 337 17.17 -3.33 -1.76
CA HIS A 337 17.26 -2.43 -2.89
C HIS A 337 15.87 -1.98 -3.30
N VAL A 338 15.72 -0.68 -3.56
CA VAL A 338 14.44 -0.06 -3.92
C VAL A 338 14.58 0.62 -5.28
N VAL A 339 13.57 0.46 -6.11
CA VAL A 339 13.49 1.03 -7.46
C VAL A 339 12.19 1.82 -7.54
N GLN A 340 12.30 3.12 -7.83
CA GLN A 340 11.16 3.97 -8.19
C GLN A 340 11.20 4.23 -9.69
N ARG A 341 10.17 3.80 -10.41
CA ARG A 341 10.06 4.03 -11.85
C ARG A 341 9.68 5.48 -12.16
N PRO A 342 10.06 6.02 -13.32
CA PRO A 342 9.51 7.29 -13.79
C PRO A 342 7.98 7.17 -13.94
N PRO A 343 7.24 8.28 -13.77
CA PRO A 343 5.80 8.28 -13.97
C PRO A 343 5.40 7.81 -15.37
N SER A 344 4.43 6.91 -15.44
CA SER A 344 3.79 6.42 -16.64
C SER A 344 2.30 6.79 -16.63
N SER A 345 1.54 6.38 -17.64
CA SER A 345 0.10 6.64 -17.68
C SER A 345 -0.68 5.49 -18.26
N TYR A 346 -1.87 5.25 -17.72
CA TYR A 346 -2.84 4.30 -18.26
C TYR A 346 -4.20 5.00 -18.32
N SER A 347 -4.93 4.85 -19.42
CA SER A 347 -6.26 5.48 -19.60
C SER A 347 -6.30 6.97 -19.17
N GLY A 348 -5.25 7.75 -19.46
CA GLY A 348 -5.14 9.17 -19.07
C GLY A 348 -4.82 9.46 -17.60
N PHE A 349 -4.68 8.46 -16.73
CA PHE A 349 -4.28 8.65 -15.34
C PHE A 349 -2.76 8.44 -15.20
N PRO A 350 -2.02 9.39 -14.60
CA PRO A 350 -0.62 9.16 -14.25
C PRO A 350 -0.52 8.10 -13.16
N PHE A 351 0.53 7.29 -13.22
CA PHE A 351 0.86 6.36 -12.15
C PHE A 351 2.37 6.19 -11.99
N VAL A 352 2.81 5.83 -10.79
CA VAL A 352 4.19 5.48 -10.48
C VAL A 352 4.21 4.09 -9.84
N VAL A 353 5.23 3.31 -10.19
CA VAL A 353 5.50 1.98 -9.63
C VAL A 353 6.78 2.05 -8.83
N GLU A 354 6.73 1.54 -7.60
CA GLU A 354 7.87 1.40 -6.71
C GLU A 354 8.00 -0.05 -6.28
N VAL A 355 9.23 -0.57 -6.29
CA VAL A 355 9.54 -1.94 -5.92
C VAL A 355 10.70 -1.97 -4.95
N GLY A 356 10.50 -2.54 -3.77
CA GLY A 356 11.55 -2.88 -2.83
C GLY A 356 11.78 -4.38 -2.79
N LEU A 357 13.03 -4.80 -2.93
CA LEU A 357 13.43 -6.21 -2.82
C LEU A 357 14.38 -6.36 -1.65
N ALA A 358 14.03 -7.26 -0.73
CA ALA A 358 14.79 -7.52 0.49
C ALA A 358 15.13 -9.00 0.63
N TYR A 359 16.29 -9.29 1.20
CA TYR A 359 16.80 -10.65 1.39
C TYR A 359 17.47 -10.81 2.76
N GLY A 360 17.20 -11.94 3.42
CA GLY A 360 17.86 -12.34 4.68
C GLY A 360 17.27 -11.69 5.93
N GLY A 361 18.05 -11.68 7.01
CA GLY A 361 17.64 -11.10 8.29
C GLY A 361 16.43 -11.77 8.95
N GLU A 362 15.46 -10.97 9.40
CA GLU A 362 14.22 -11.44 10.06
C GLU A 362 13.12 -11.87 9.07
N ILE A 363 13.40 -11.87 7.76
CA ILE A 363 12.46 -12.36 6.75
C ILE A 363 12.28 -13.88 6.90
N PRO A 364 11.05 -14.41 7.06
CA PRO A 364 10.83 -15.84 7.20
C PRO A 364 11.34 -16.60 5.96
N VAL A 365 11.97 -17.76 6.19
CA VAL A 365 12.36 -18.65 5.10
C VAL A 365 11.11 -19.40 4.64
N ALA A 366 10.67 -19.11 3.41
CA ALA A 366 9.48 -19.73 2.82
C ALA A 366 9.77 -20.19 1.39
N GLU A 367 8.91 -21.05 0.86
CA GLU A 367 8.91 -21.37 -0.57
C GLU A 367 8.32 -20.20 -1.35
N GLY A 368 9.03 -19.74 -2.39
CA GLY A 368 8.63 -18.59 -3.19
C GLY A 368 9.00 -17.24 -2.56
N ILE A 369 8.35 -16.19 -3.06
CA ILE A 369 8.63 -14.80 -2.69
C ILE A 369 7.51 -14.26 -1.82
N GLN A 370 7.84 -13.67 -0.66
CA GLN A 370 6.84 -13.04 0.19
C GLN A 370 6.40 -11.70 -0.39
N LEU A 371 5.11 -11.55 -0.71
CA LEU A 371 4.57 -10.37 -1.35
C LEU A 371 3.96 -9.39 -0.35
N TYR A 372 4.41 -8.14 -0.40
CA TYR A 372 3.80 -7.01 0.30
C TYR A 372 3.29 -6.02 -0.75
N ARG A 373 1.98 -6.03 -0.98
CA ARG A 373 1.33 -5.24 -2.02
C ARG A 373 0.74 -3.96 -1.45
N PHE A 374 1.00 -2.84 -2.11
CA PHE A 374 0.50 -1.53 -1.73
C PHE A 374 -0.11 -0.80 -2.91
N ALA A 375 -1.24 -0.14 -2.69
CA ALA A 375 -1.85 0.79 -3.64
C ALA A 375 -2.13 2.12 -2.94
N ASN A 376 -1.66 3.24 -3.49
CA ASN A 376 -1.83 4.56 -2.89
C ASN A 376 -1.43 4.60 -1.39
N LYS A 377 -0.32 3.96 -1.01
CA LYS A 377 0.17 3.81 0.38
C LYS A 377 -0.72 2.97 1.31
N ILE A 378 -1.68 2.22 0.76
CA ILE A 378 -2.56 1.29 1.50
C ILE A 378 -2.11 -0.16 1.25
N PRO A 379 -1.96 -0.99 2.28
CA PRO A 379 -1.69 -2.41 2.12
C PRO A 379 -2.88 -3.17 1.55
N LEU A 380 -2.62 -4.10 0.63
CA LEU A 380 -3.60 -5.01 0.06
C LEU A 380 -3.39 -6.41 0.68
N LEU A 381 -4.31 -6.84 1.55
CA LEU A 381 -4.13 -8.07 2.35
C LEU A 381 -4.90 -9.27 1.81
N TYR A 382 -5.97 -9.04 1.06
CA TYR A 382 -6.81 -10.10 0.51
C TYR A 382 -6.58 -10.27 -1.00
N ASP A 383 -7.17 -11.33 -1.57
CA ASP A 383 -7.25 -11.60 -3.02
C ASP A 383 -5.91 -11.60 -3.79
N GLU A 384 -4.82 -11.96 -3.10
CA GLU A 384 -3.44 -11.90 -3.63
C GLU A 384 -3.28 -12.61 -4.98
N ARG A 385 -3.82 -13.83 -5.12
CA ARG A 385 -3.71 -14.62 -6.36
C ARG A 385 -4.38 -13.98 -7.58
N THR A 386 -5.32 -13.06 -7.35
CA THR A 386 -6.00 -12.36 -8.44
C THR A 386 -5.31 -11.04 -8.80
N ASP A 387 -4.28 -10.61 -8.05
CA ASP A 387 -3.61 -9.35 -8.27
C ASP A 387 -2.61 -9.41 -9.44
N VAL A 388 -2.51 -8.32 -10.20
CA VAL A 388 -1.51 -8.18 -11.28
C VAL A 388 -0.08 -8.38 -10.78
N VAL A 389 0.24 -7.99 -9.54
CA VAL A 389 1.57 -8.21 -8.95
C VAL A 389 1.87 -9.70 -8.80
N TRP A 390 0.91 -10.49 -8.32
CA TRP A 390 1.08 -11.93 -8.18
C TRP A 390 1.31 -12.59 -9.55
N LYS A 391 0.53 -12.20 -10.56
CA LYS A 391 0.71 -12.65 -11.95
C LYS A 391 2.13 -12.33 -12.44
N VAL A 392 2.60 -11.09 -12.26
CA VAL A 392 3.93 -10.68 -12.70
C VAL A 392 5.03 -11.50 -12.01
N VAL A 393 4.96 -11.64 -10.69
CA VAL A 393 6.00 -12.32 -9.91
C VAL A 393 6.11 -13.80 -10.24
N ASN A 394 4.97 -14.47 -10.46
CA ASN A 394 4.95 -15.92 -10.67
C ASN A 394 5.01 -16.33 -12.14
N GLU A 395 4.45 -15.53 -13.07
CA GLU A 395 4.36 -15.89 -14.49
C GLU A 395 5.37 -15.16 -15.39
N ARG A 396 5.85 -13.96 -15.00
CA ARG A 396 6.70 -13.12 -15.87
C ARG A 396 8.16 -13.03 -15.42
N ILE A 397 8.46 -13.45 -14.19
CA ILE A 397 9.79 -13.38 -13.57
C ILE A 397 10.26 -14.79 -13.23
N ASP A 398 11.32 -15.23 -13.88
CA ASP A 398 12.03 -16.46 -13.52
C ASP A 398 13.17 -16.14 -12.54
N TRP A 399 12.92 -16.44 -11.26
CA TRP A 399 13.82 -16.19 -10.13
C TRP A 399 15.13 -16.99 -10.19
N SER A 400 15.14 -18.11 -10.90
CA SER A 400 16.33 -18.95 -11.12
C SER A 400 17.42 -18.16 -11.84
N ASN A 401 17.05 -17.30 -12.79
CA ASN A 401 17.98 -16.43 -13.52
C ASN A 401 18.71 -15.42 -12.63
N TYR A 402 18.15 -15.14 -11.45
CA TYR A 402 18.69 -14.24 -10.45
C TYR A 402 19.38 -14.96 -9.27
N LYS A 403 19.59 -16.28 -9.40
CA LYS A 403 20.21 -17.14 -8.38
C LYS A 403 19.44 -17.19 -7.05
N VAL A 404 18.14 -16.93 -7.08
CA VAL A 404 17.29 -17.03 -5.90
C VAL A 404 16.88 -18.50 -5.73
N PRO A 405 17.21 -19.15 -4.59
CA PRO A 405 16.75 -20.51 -4.32
C PRO A 405 15.22 -20.58 -4.20
N LYS A 406 14.63 -21.76 -4.46
CA LYS A 406 13.17 -21.96 -4.30
C LYS A 406 12.67 -21.67 -2.88
N VAL A 407 13.48 -22.02 -1.88
CA VAL A 407 13.23 -21.74 -0.47
C VAL A 407 14.24 -20.70 -0.03
N ALA A 408 13.79 -19.46 0.17
CA ALA A 408 14.66 -18.33 0.45
C ALA A 408 13.94 -17.25 1.28
N PRO A 409 14.67 -16.53 2.15
CA PRO A 409 14.12 -15.41 2.89
C PRO A 409 14.05 -14.16 2.00
N VAL A 410 13.17 -14.14 1.01
CA VAL A 410 13.02 -13.02 0.05
C VAL A 410 11.66 -12.36 0.24
N ALA A 411 11.68 -11.05 0.44
CA ALA A 411 10.49 -10.21 0.48
C ALA A 411 10.49 -9.25 -0.71
N LEU A 412 9.35 -9.17 -1.39
CA LEU A 412 9.09 -8.20 -2.46
C LEU A 412 7.97 -7.26 -2.03
N VAL A 413 8.33 -6.00 -1.87
CA VAL A 413 7.40 -4.91 -1.60
C VAL A 413 7.09 -4.20 -2.92
N THR A 414 5.82 -4.10 -3.29
CA THR A 414 5.39 -3.39 -4.49
C THR A 414 4.40 -2.31 -4.12
N HIS A 415 4.58 -1.11 -4.65
CA HIS A 415 3.66 0.00 -4.48
C HIS A 415 3.28 0.60 -5.83
N ILE A 416 1.98 0.77 -6.06
CA ILE A 416 1.43 1.46 -7.22
C ILE A 416 0.66 2.68 -6.72
N CYS A 417 1.01 3.87 -7.19
CA CYS A 417 0.24 5.08 -6.88
C CYS A 417 -0.33 5.74 -8.12
N SER A 418 -1.58 6.21 -8.03
CA SER A 418 -2.32 6.88 -9.10
C SER A 418 -3.55 7.62 -8.54
N PRO A 419 -4.04 8.69 -9.19
CA PRO A 419 -5.30 9.33 -8.79
C PRO A 419 -6.50 8.37 -8.82
N LYS A 420 -6.44 7.37 -9.71
CA LYS A 420 -7.42 6.29 -9.80
C LYS A 420 -6.63 4.99 -9.85
N ILE A 421 -6.89 4.04 -8.96
CA ILE A 421 -6.31 2.69 -9.05
C ILE A 421 -7.35 1.78 -9.71
N PRO A 422 -6.99 0.95 -10.69
CA PRO A 422 -7.95 0.07 -11.36
C PRO A 422 -8.16 -1.18 -10.50
N TYR A 423 -8.92 -1.08 -9.40
CA TYR A 423 -9.24 -2.25 -8.57
C TYR A 423 -10.17 -3.23 -9.29
N LYS A 424 -10.03 -4.53 -9.00
CA LYS A 424 -10.94 -5.58 -9.51
C LYS A 424 -12.29 -5.61 -8.81
N SER A 425 -12.31 -5.22 -7.53
CA SER A 425 -13.50 -5.25 -6.67
C SER A 425 -13.66 -3.92 -5.90
N VAL A 426 -14.87 -3.68 -5.39
CA VAL A 426 -15.18 -2.49 -4.57
C VAL A 426 -14.38 -2.46 -3.27
N GLY A 427 -14.01 -3.64 -2.75
CA GLY A 427 -13.23 -3.79 -1.51
C GLY A 427 -11.76 -3.35 -1.62
N LYS A 428 -11.27 -3.00 -2.83
CA LYS A 428 -9.90 -2.50 -3.06
C LYS A 428 -8.81 -3.46 -2.55
N GLU A 429 -8.93 -4.75 -2.86
CA GLU A 429 -7.99 -5.80 -2.39
C GLU A 429 -7.04 -6.31 -3.48
N ALA A 430 -7.40 -6.15 -4.76
CA ALA A 430 -6.58 -6.57 -5.89
C ALA A 430 -6.61 -5.55 -7.03
N ILE A 431 -5.46 -5.32 -7.64
CA ILE A 431 -5.31 -4.46 -8.81
C ILE A 431 -5.58 -5.25 -10.08
N ALA A 432 -6.35 -4.66 -10.99
CA ALA A 432 -6.71 -5.24 -12.27
C ALA A 432 -5.51 -5.30 -13.23
N ASP A 433 -5.60 -6.26 -14.14
CA ASP A 433 -4.57 -6.53 -15.12
C ASP A 433 -4.63 -5.49 -16.25
N ARG A 434 -3.77 -4.48 -16.17
CA ARG A 434 -3.60 -3.44 -17.19
C ARG A 434 -2.22 -3.61 -17.83
N PRO A 435 -2.11 -3.72 -19.16
CA PRO A 435 -0.82 -3.96 -19.83
C PRO A 435 0.26 -2.92 -19.49
N GLU A 436 -0.12 -1.66 -19.32
CA GLU A 436 0.80 -0.57 -18.97
C GLU A 436 1.36 -0.74 -17.56
N ILE A 437 0.53 -1.15 -16.60
CA ILE A 437 0.93 -1.41 -15.21
C ILE A 437 1.77 -2.68 -15.14
N GLU A 438 1.34 -3.76 -15.82
CA GLU A 438 2.08 -5.04 -15.89
C GLU A 438 3.50 -4.80 -16.42
N ARG A 439 3.63 -4.01 -17.50
CA ARG A 439 4.93 -3.70 -18.12
C ARG A 439 5.88 -2.97 -17.17
N GLU A 440 5.41 -1.92 -16.49
CA GLU A 440 6.27 -1.18 -15.55
C GLU A 440 6.63 -2.00 -14.31
N LEU A 441 5.72 -2.83 -13.80
CA LEU A 441 6.01 -3.79 -12.72
C LEU A 441 7.12 -4.76 -13.13
N VAL A 442 7.02 -5.38 -14.32
CA VAL A 442 8.04 -6.32 -14.83
C VAL A 442 9.40 -5.64 -14.89
N ILE A 443 9.47 -4.41 -15.42
CA ILE A 443 10.73 -3.67 -15.54
C ILE A 443 11.31 -3.37 -14.16
N ALA A 444 10.50 -2.86 -13.23
CA ALA A 444 10.92 -2.51 -11.88
C ALA A 444 11.43 -3.74 -11.09
N ILE A 445 10.71 -4.86 -11.16
CA ILE A 445 11.10 -6.11 -10.47
C ILE A 445 12.39 -6.67 -11.07
N ARG A 446 12.54 -6.68 -12.39
CA ARG A 446 13.79 -7.14 -13.05
C ARG A 446 14.99 -6.27 -12.68
N GLU A 447 14.79 -4.97 -12.55
CA GLU A 447 15.81 -4.04 -12.09
C GLU A 447 16.27 -4.39 -10.67
N ALA A 448 15.33 -4.51 -9.72
CA ALA A 448 15.66 -4.90 -8.35
C ALA A 448 16.31 -6.31 -8.26
N ALA A 449 15.81 -7.27 -9.02
CA ALA A 449 16.31 -8.64 -9.05
C ALA A 449 17.75 -8.73 -9.59
N ARG A 450 18.16 -7.86 -10.53
CA ARG A 450 19.56 -7.77 -10.99
C ARG A 450 20.50 -7.36 -9.84
N HIS A 451 20.09 -6.44 -8.97
CA HIS A 451 20.87 -6.06 -7.80
C HIS A 451 20.97 -7.20 -6.78
N LEU A 452 19.87 -7.93 -6.54
CA LEU A 452 19.90 -9.12 -5.68
C LEU A 452 20.85 -10.20 -6.23
N LYS A 453 20.82 -10.46 -7.54
CA LYS A 453 21.74 -11.42 -8.18
C LYS A 453 23.22 -11.08 -7.91
N LEU A 454 23.58 -9.79 -7.94
CA LEU A 454 24.94 -9.34 -7.64
C LEU A 454 25.31 -9.63 -6.18
N TYR A 455 24.38 -9.39 -5.25
CA TYR A 455 24.56 -9.69 -3.84
C TYR A 455 24.72 -11.20 -3.58
N LEU A 456 23.80 -12.03 -4.09
CA LEU A 456 23.87 -13.49 -3.95
C LEU A 456 25.13 -14.08 -4.59
N SER A 457 25.57 -13.54 -5.73
CA SER A 457 26.82 -13.96 -6.37
C SER A 457 28.06 -13.67 -5.52
N LYS A 458 28.05 -12.60 -4.71
CA LYS A 458 29.14 -12.31 -3.77
C LYS A 458 29.16 -13.33 -2.62
N ILE A 459 27.98 -13.68 -2.10
CA ILE A 459 27.83 -14.71 -1.06
C ILE A 459 28.32 -16.07 -1.57
N GLU A 460 27.86 -16.48 -2.75
CA GLU A 460 28.25 -17.74 -3.37
C GLU A 460 29.76 -17.82 -3.64
N LYS A 461 30.37 -16.73 -4.12
CA LYS A 461 31.83 -16.65 -4.29
C LYS A 461 32.57 -16.80 -2.96
N LYS A 462 32.10 -16.14 -1.89
CA LYS A 462 32.68 -16.26 -0.55
C LYS A 462 32.59 -17.70 -0.04
N GLN A 463 31.42 -18.33 -0.16
CA GLN A 463 31.21 -19.73 0.23
C GLN A 463 32.09 -20.69 -0.57
N THR A 464 32.22 -20.47 -1.88
CA THR A 464 33.07 -21.29 -2.75
C THR A 464 34.55 -21.15 -2.38
N ALA A 465 35.01 -19.95 -2.06
CA ALA A 465 36.38 -19.71 -1.59
C ALA A 465 36.65 -20.45 -0.26
N VAL A 466 35.74 -20.33 0.71
CA VAL A 466 35.85 -21.05 1.99
C VAL A 466 35.86 -22.58 1.78
N LYS A 467 34.98 -23.12 0.93
CA LYS A 467 34.98 -24.56 0.60
C LYS A 467 36.31 -24.99 -0.01
N LYS A 468 36.88 -24.21 -0.94
CA LYS A 468 38.19 -24.50 -1.54
C LYS A 468 39.31 -24.48 -0.51
N LEU A 469 39.32 -23.47 0.39
CA LEU A 469 40.29 -23.39 1.48
C LEU A 469 40.22 -24.61 2.40
N ASN A 470 39.00 -25.05 2.76
CA ASN A 470 38.82 -26.25 3.59
C ASN A 470 39.32 -27.52 2.88
N ILE A 471 39.08 -27.66 1.56
CA ILE A 471 39.62 -28.76 0.77
C ILE A 471 41.15 -28.72 0.77
N TYR A 472 41.75 -27.56 0.55
CA TYR A 472 43.21 -27.42 0.57
C TYR A 472 43.79 -27.73 1.96
N ALA A 473 43.17 -27.25 3.03
CA ALA A 473 43.58 -27.57 4.40
C ALA A 473 43.54 -29.09 4.67
N LYS A 474 42.53 -29.80 4.14
CA LYS A 474 42.38 -31.26 4.29
C LYS A 474 43.39 -32.06 3.46
N TYR A 475 43.49 -31.79 2.15
CA TYR A 475 44.23 -32.68 1.23
C TYR A 475 45.69 -32.30 1.04
N LEU A 476 46.06 -31.02 1.16
CA LEU A 476 47.44 -30.58 0.90
C LEU A 476 48.47 -31.22 1.86
N PRO A 477 48.18 -31.37 3.18
CA PRO A 477 49.06 -32.11 4.09
C PRO A 477 49.20 -33.60 3.72
N MET A 478 48.11 -34.24 3.32
CA MET A 478 48.13 -35.65 2.92
C MET A 478 48.97 -35.85 1.66
N ILE A 479 48.80 -34.98 0.65
CA ILE A 479 49.59 -35.02 -0.58
C ILE A 479 51.08 -34.81 -0.27
N ALA A 480 51.42 -33.84 0.58
CA ALA A 480 52.82 -33.60 0.97
C ALA A 480 53.43 -34.81 1.69
N LYS A 481 52.68 -35.45 2.60
CA LYS A 481 53.09 -36.68 3.30
C LYS A 481 53.35 -37.82 2.32
N TYR A 482 52.36 -38.20 1.51
CA TYR A 482 52.48 -39.33 0.60
C TYR A 482 53.50 -39.09 -0.53
N ALA A 483 53.63 -37.84 -1.01
CA ALA A 483 54.66 -37.51 -2.00
C ALA A 483 56.07 -37.63 -1.42
N GLY A 484 56.28 -37.28 -0.14
CA GLY A 484 57.54 -37.49 0.57
C GLY A 484 57.86 -38.98 0.75
N GLU A 485 56.87 -39.76 1.18
CA GLU A 485 56.99 -41.23 1.33
C GLU A 485 57.37 -41.91 0.01
N LEU A 486 56.74 -41.53 -1.11
CA LEU A 486 56.96 -42.16 -2.42
C LEU A 486 58.39 -41.98 -2.97
N ILE A 487 59.05 -40.88 -2.60
CA ILE A 487 60.43 -40.58 -3.02
C ILE A 487 61.45 -40.77 -1.89
N ASP A 488 61.01 -41.33 -0.77
CA ASP A 488 61.78 -41.56 0.46
C ASP A 488 62.51 -40.29 0.98
N LYS A 489 61.82 -39.14 0.92
CA LYS A 489 62.33 -37.84 1.40
C LYS A 489 61.35 -37.21 2.38
N LYS A 490 61.88 -36.28 3.19
CA LYS A 490 61.05 -35.46 4.08
C LYS A 490 59.96 -34.73 3.28
N PRO A 491 58.72 -34.68 3.80
CA PRO A 491 57.62 -34.02 3.11
C PRO A 491 57.95 -32.55 2.85
N PRO A 492 57.58 -32.00 1.68
CA PRO A 492 57.82 -30.60 1.37
C PRO A 492 57.07 -29.69 2.35
N ASP A 493 57.72 -28.59 2.75
CA ASP A 493 57.13 -27.63 3.68
C ASP A 493 56.01 -26.83 3.01
N ILE A 494 54.77 -27.18 3.35
CA ILE A 494 53.54 -26.55 2.83
C ILE A 494 53.11 -25.33 3.65
N SER A 495 53.79 -25.00 4.76
CA SER A 495 53.41 -23.90 5.65
C SER A 495 53.36 -22.54 4.94
N LYS A 496 54.27 -22.32 3.99
CA LYS A 496 54.33 -21.10 3.15
C LYS A 496 53.20 -20.99 2.12
N LEU A 497 52.66 -22.13 1.67
CA LEU A 497 51.52 -22.18 0.75
C LEU A 497 50.20 -21.95 1.50
N LEU A 498 50.07 -22.56 2.68
CA LEU A 498 48.91 -22.40 3.55
C LEU A 498 48.79 -20.97 4.09
N SER A 499 49.90 -20.34 4.48
CA SER A 499 49.91 -18.95 4.94
C SER A 499 49.58 -17.94 3.84
N ARG A 500 50.01 -18.18 2.59
CA ARG A 500 49.61 -17.37 1.42
C ARG A 500 48.13 -17.49 1.08
N LEU A 501 47.49 -18.59 1.48
CA LEU A 501 46.06 -18.83 1.30
C LEU A 501 45.21 -18.28 2.45
N GLY A 502 45.83 -17.66 3.47
CA GLY A 502 45.14 -17.07 4.62
C GLY A 502 44.57 -18.12 5.58
N ILE A 503 45.22 -19.29 5.68
CA ILE A 503 44.86 -20.36 6.61
C ILE A 503 45.81 -20.26 7.80
N ASP A 504 45.27 -19.97 8.98
CA ASP A 504 46.03 -19.82 10.22
C ASP A 504 46.37 -21.19 10.80
N LYS A 505 47.38 -21.28 11.68
CA LYS A 505 47.80 -22.55 12.29
C LYS A 505 46.67 -23.20 13.11
N GLU A 506 45.88 -22.41 13.83
CA GLU A 506 44.71 -22.90 14.61
C GLU A 506 43.63 -23.53 13.71
N THR A 507 43.31 -22.91 12.57
CA THR A 507 42.31 -23.46 11.63
C THR A 507 42.78 -24.76 10.98
N LEU A 508 44.10 -24.96 10.89
CA LEU A 508 44.70 -26.20 10.42
C LEU A 508 44.61 -27.32 11.46
N GLU A 509 44.87 -27.00 12.73
CA GLU A 509 44.77 -27.94 13.86
C GLU A 509 43.33 -28.39 14.11
N GLU A 510 42.35 -27.47 14.08
CA GLU A 510 40.93 -27.81 14.19
C GLU A 510 40.43 -28.71 13.03
N ALA A 511 40.92 -28.46 11.81
CA ALA A 511 40.61 -29.28 10.65
C ALA A 511 41.22 -30.68 10.78
N GLN A 512 42.46 -30.78 11.28
CA GLN A 512 43.15 -32.05 11.53
C GLN A 512 42.48 -32.87 12.64
N GLU A 513 42.05 -32.23 13.74
CA GLU A 513 41.28 -32.90 14.80
C GLU A 513 39.93 -33.43 14.31
N LYS A 514 39.19 -32.64 13.52
CA LYS A 514 37.93 -33.10 12.90
C LYS A 514 38.14 -34.28 11.97
N ILE A 515 39.25 -34.29 11.23
CA ILE A 515 39.60 -35.38 10.31
C ILE A 515 39.96 -36.64 11.10
N MET A 516 40.73 -36.52 12.18
CA MET A 516 41.05 -37.68 13.04
C MET A 516 39.79 -38.28 13.66
N LYS A 517 38.84 -37.45 14.12
CA LYS A 517 37.53 -37.93 14.60
C LYS A 517 36.68 -38.58 13.51
N GLU A 518 36.59 -38.00 12.30
CA GLU A 518 35.86 -38.61 11.17
C GLU A 518 36.46 -39.95 10.73
N ILE A 519 37.79 -40.08 10.81
CA ILE A 519 38.51 -41.31 10.48
C ILE A 519 38.26 -42.35 11.57
N GLU A 520 38.41 -41.99 12.85
CA GLU A 520 38.10 -42.89 13.97
C GLU A 520 36.65 -43.38 13.94
N GLU A 521 35.67 -42.51 13.68
CA GLU A 521 34.26 -42.90 13.54
C GLU A 521 34.02 -43.86 12.37
N ARG A 522 34.69 -43.68 11.23
CA ARG A 522 34.57 -44.61 10.10
C ARG A 522 35.25 -45.95 10.33
N TYR A 523 36.39 -45.98 11.03
CA TYR A 523 37.08 -47.22 11.37
C TYR A 523 36.34 -48.02 12.45
N LEU A 524 35.68 -47.35 13.41
CA LEU A 524 34.82 -48.04 14.39
C LEU A 524 33.59 -48.71 13.76
N ILE A 525 33.07 -48.21 12.65
CA ILE A 525 31.93 -48.84 11.94
C ILE A 525 32.38 -50.05 11.12
N SER A 526 33.65 -50.11 10.68
CA SER A 526 34.18 -51.24 9.89
C SER A 526 34.65 -52.45 10.71
N GLU A 527 34.83 -52.32 12.03
CA GLU A 527 35.18 -53.45 12.92
C GLU A 527 33.95 -54.09 13.57
N GLY A 528 32.73 -53.64 13.22
CA GLY A 528 31.46 -54.11 13.80
C GLY A 528 30.55 -54.93 12.87
N GLU A 529 31.01 -55.31 11.66
CA GLU A 529 30.32 -56.26 10.76
C GLU A 529 30.98 -57.64 10.73
#